data_AF-A0A0C2FGI2-F1
#
_entry.id   AF-A0A0C2FGI2-F1
#
_cell.length_a   1.000
_cell.length_b   1.000
_cell.length_c   1.000
_cell.angle_alpha   90.00
_cell.angle_beta   90.00
_cell.angle_gamma   90.00
#
_symmetry.space_group_name_H-M   'P 1'
#
loop_
_entity.id
_entity.type
_entity.pdbx_description
1 polymer ?
#
loop_
_entity_poly.entity_id
_entity_poly.type
_entity_poly.pdbx_seq_one_letter_code
_entity_poly.pdbx_strand_id
1 'polypeptide(L)'
;MLRRLSSFSIPALLAAAVLLDFTVVYGFNLDVYAPVYKYGQENTYFGFTVAEHFKVDQPVVLVGAPRAESGQVGTVQAGALFACPINTRYTGNGSEWCEQIRSEYEDISSYSKSPDMTLTGREAHYLGKNGELLGASLASQ
;
A
#
# COMPACT_ATOMS: atom_id res chain seq x y z
N MET A 1 -15.08 51.58 -19.45
CA MET A 1 -15.41 51.46 -18.01
C MET A 1 -14.39 50.50 -17.38
N LEU A 2 -13.19 50.98 -17.04
CA LEU A 2 -12.16 50.13 -16.41
C LEU A 2 -12.45 50.05 -14.90
N ARG A 3 -12.73 48.84 -14.41
CA ARG A 3 -12.85 48.54 -12.98
C ARG A 3 -11.47 48.76 -12.32
N ARG A 4 -11.38 49.74 -11.41
CA ARG A 4 -10.22 49.89 -10.51
C ARG A 4 -10.08 48.59 -9.72
N LEU A 5 -8.99 47.86 -9.94
CA LEU A 5 -8.56 46.81 -9.03
C LEU A 5 -8.34 47.47 -7.66
N SER A 6 -9.14 47.04 -6.68
CA SER A 6 -9.09 47.55 -5.31
C SER A 6 -7.68 47.43 -4.76
N SER A 7 -7.10 48.56 -4.36
CA SER A 7 -5.83 48.61 -3.65
C SER A 7 -6.03 47.92 -2.29
N PHE A 8 -5.56 46.68 -2.15
CA PHE A 8 -5.57 46.02 -0.86
C PHE A 8 -4.66 46.80 0.10
N SER A 9 -5.22 47.25 1.22
CA SER A 9 -4.45 47.97 2.23
C SER A 9 -3.41 47.01 2.83
N ILE A 10 -2.13 47.39 2.79
CA ILE A 10 -1.00 46.65 3.40
C ILE A 10 -1.33 46.07 4.79
N PRO A 11 -1.97 46.81 5.73
CA PRO A 11 -2.38 46.26 7.02
C PRO A 11 -3.44 45.16 6.94
N ALA A 12 -4.35 45.20 5.97
CA ALA A 12 -5.32 44.12 5.76
C ALA A 12 -4.64 42.86 5.24
N LEU A 13 -3.61 43.02 4.40
CA LEU A 13 -2.79 41.92 3.89
C LEU A 13 -1.94 41.27 4.99
N LEU A 14 -1.33 42.10 5.87
CA LEU A 14 -0.60 41.64 7.05
C LEU A 14 -1.50 40.94 8.07
N ALA A 15 -2.69 41.50 8.34
CA ALA A 15 -3.66 40.88 9.24
C ALA A 15 -4.15 39.53 8.70
N ALA A 16 -4.40 39.43 7.39
CA ALA A 16 -4.77 38.17 6.75
C ALA A 16 -3.64 37.14 6.81
N ALA A 17 -2.38 37.55 6.59
CA ALA A 17 -1.21 36.66 6.71
C ALA A 17 -1.04 36.14 8.15
N VAL A 18 -1.15 37.01 9.15
CA VAL A 18 -1.07 36.63 10.57
C VAL A 18 -2.21 35.66 10.94
N LEU A 19 -3.44 35.92 10.49
CA LEU A 19 -4.57 35.01 10.74
C LEU A 19 -4.40 33.66 10.03
N LEU A 20 -3.81 33.62 8.83
CA LEU A 20 -3.49 32.39 8.12
C LEU A 20 -2.41 31.57 8.85
N ASP A 21 -1.39 32.22 9.41
CA ASP A 21 -0.35 31.54 10.20
C ASP A 21 -0.91 30.89 11.48
N PHE A 22 -1.94 31.49 12.11
CA PHE A 22 -2.61 30.90 13.28
C PHE A 22 -3.56 29.72 12.94
N THR A 23 -3.80 29.43 11.66
CA THR A 23 -4.66 28.30 11.24
C THR A 23 -3.88 27.00 10.99
N VAL A 24 -2.58 26.96 11.25
CA VAL A 24 -1.79 25.74 11.14
C VAL A 24 -2.10 24.82 12.32
N VAL A 25 -3.07 23.93 12.12
CA VAL A 25 -3.37 22.86 13.08
C VAL A 25 -2.33 21.76 12.92
N TYR A 26 -1.50 21.56 13.95
CA TYR A 26 -0.64 20.38 14.04
C TYR A 26 -1.47 19.17 14.48
N GLY A 27 -1.12 17.98 13.97
CA GLY A 27 -1.67 16.72 14.50
C GLY A 27 -1.35 16.61 15.99
N PHE A 28 -2.38 16.52 16.83
CA PHE A 28 -2.21 16.67 18.28
C PHE A 28 -2.29 15.34 19.05
N ASN A 29 -2.71 14.26 18.40
CA ASN A 29 -3.01 12.97 19.04
C ASN A 29 -2.43 11.74 18.32
N LEU A 30 -1.47 11.92 17.40
CA LEU A 30 -0.70 10.80 16.86
C LEU A 30 0.48 10.49 17.78
N ASP A 31 0.59 9.24 18.23
CA ASP A 31 1.74 8.78 19.01
C ASP A 31 2.95 8.59 18.08
N VAL A 32 3.88 9.54 18.18
CA VAL A 32 5.15 9.50 17.44
C VAL A 32 6.30 8.89 18.25
N TYR A 33 6.07 8.54 19.52
CA TYR A 33 7.08 7.93 20.40
C TYR A 33 7.08 6.40 20.32
N ALA A 34 5.91 5.78 20.16
CA ALA A 34 5.76 4.33 20.03
C ALA A 34 4.96 3.89 18.80
N PRO A 35 5.35 4.29 17.57
CA PRO A 35 4.67 3.85 16.36
C PRO A 35 4.90 2.35 16.08
N VAL A 36 3.94 1.74 15.40
CA VAL A 36 4.07 0.37 14.89
C VAL A 36 4.77 0.39 13.53
N TYR A 37 5.89 -0.32 13.43
CA TYR A 37 6.63 -0.47 12.17
C TYR A 37 6.35 -1.80 11.50
N LYS A 38 6.21 -1.77 10.16
CA LYS A 38 6.18 -2.95 9.29
C LYS A 38 7.21 -2.75 8.19
N TYR A 39 8.13 -3.69 8.08
CA TYR A 39 9.18 -3.67 7.06
C TYR A 39 8.91 -4.73 6.00
N GLY A 40 9.37 -4.51 4.78
CA GLY A 40 9.39 -5.53 3.74
C GLY A 40 10.80 -5.83 3.30
N GLN A 41 10.93 -6.79 2.39
CA GLN A 41 12.20 -7.07 1.75
C GLN A 41 12.67 -5.85 0.94
N GLU A 42 13.98 -5.58 0.97
CA GLU A 42 14.58 -4.49 0.21
C GLU A 42 14.27 -4.59 -1.29
N ASN A 43 14.21 -3.44 -1.98
CA ASN A 43 13.98 -3.33 -3.42
C ASN A 43 12.63 -3.88 -3.95
N THR A 44 11.71 -4.26 -3.07
CA THR A 44 10.35 -4.73 -3.45
C THR A 44 9.30 -3.63 -3.54
N TYR A 45 9.67 -2.41 -3.12
CA TYR A 45 8.74 -1.28 -2.91
C TYR A 45 7.61 -1.64 -1.94
N PHE A 46 7.89 -2.46 -0.93
CA PHE A 46 6.96 -2.69 0.16
C PHE A 46 6.54 -1.37 0.82
N GLY A 47 5.24 -1.16 0.97
CA GLY A 47 4.68 0.11 1.46
C GLY A 47 4.32 1.10 0.34
N PHE A 48 4.40 0.69 -0.94
CA PHE A 48 3.99 1.54 -2.07
C PHE A 48 2.50 1.90 -2.00
N THR A 49 1.67 0.96 -1.55
CA THR A 49 0.27 1.20 -1.19
C THR A 49 -0.05 0.58 0.15
N VAL A 50 -1.04 1.17 0.85
CA VAL A 50 -1.54 0.69 2.14
C VAL A 50 -3.06 0.85 2.23
N ALA A 51 -3.74 -0.08 2.90
CA ALA A 51 -5.13 0.10 3.35
C ALA A 51 -5.40 -0.68 4.63
N GLU A 52 -6.42 -0.25 5.36
CA GLU A 52 -6.95 -0.97 6.52
C GLU A 52 -7.89 -2.07 6.06
N HIS A 53 -7.90 -3.22 6.74
CA HIS A 53 -8.80 -4.32 6.43
C HIS A 53 -9.08 -5.17 7.68
N PHE A 54 -10.24 -5.84 7.70
CA PHE A 54 -10.56 -6.89 8.66
C PHE A 54 -10.48 -8.26 7.99
N LYS A 55 -9.45 -9.05 8.31
CA LYS A 55 -9.36 -10.45 7.90
C LYS A 55 -10.26 -11.26 8.83
N VAL A 56 -11.53 -11.40 8.44
CA VAL A 56 -12.60 -11.93 9.30
C VAL A 56 -12.80 -10.99 10.50
N ASP A 57 -12.23 -11.31 11.66
CA ASP A 57 -12.31 -10.49 12.88
C ASP A 57 -10.95 -9.90 13.30
N GLN A 58 -9.89 -10.15 12.52
CA GLN A 58 -8.54 -9.68 12.82
C GLN A 58 -8.24 -8.39 12.03
N PRO A 59 -7.98 -7.25 12.70
CA PRO A 59 -7.55 -6.03 12.00
C PRO A 59 -6.14 -6.21 11.46
N VAL A 60 -5.97 -5.89 10.19
CA VAL A 60 -4.70 -5.96 9.46
C VAL A 60 -4.48 -4.69 8.65
N VAL A 61 -3.21 -4.36 8.43
CA VAL A 61 -2.81 -3.41 7.39
C VAL A 61 -2.45 -4.21 6.16
N LEU A 62 -3.15 -3.94 5.07
CA LEU A 62 -2.78 -4.43 3.75
C LEU A 62 -1.65 -3.57 3.20
N VAL A 63 -0.62 -4.20 2.63
CA VAL A 63 0.55 -3.51 2.09
C VAL A 63 0.88 -4.04 0.70
N GLY A 64 0.96 -3.14 -0.27
CA GLY A 64 1.42 -3.44 -1.62
C GLY A 64 2.94 -3.35 -1.75
N ALA A 65 3.51 -4.28 -2.52
CA ALA A 65 4.93 -4.32 -2.88
C ALA A 65 5.07 -4.64 -4.38
N PRO A 66 4.96 -3.65 -5.27
CA PRO A 66 4.86 -3.86 -6.73
C PRO A 66 6.10 -4.47 -7.38
N ARG A 67 7.23 -4.59 -6.66
CA ARG A 67 8.45 -5.26 -7.16
C ARG A 67 8.80 -6.52 -6.39
N ALA A 68 7.92 -7.00 -5.52
CA ALA A 68 8.08 -8.28 -4.84
C ALA A 68 7.87 -9.45 -5.80
N GLU A 69 8.40 -10.62 -5.45
CA GLU A 69 8.05 -11.86 -6.13
C GLU A 69 6.62 -12.29 -5.74
N SER A 70 5.77 -12.54 -6.72
CA SER A 70 4.39 -13.00 -6.49
C SER A 70 4.32 -14.48 -6.07
N GLY A 71 5.42 -15.22 -6.25
CA GLY A 71 5.48 -16.67 -6.08
C GLY A 71 4.88 -17.45 -7.26
N GLN A 72 4.44 -16.77 -8.33
CA GLN A 72 4.00 -17.43 -9.55
C GLN A 72 5.21 -17.97 -10.33
N VAL A 73 5.15 -19.22 -10.76
CA VAL A 73 6.19 -19.83 -11.58
C VAL A 73 6.26 -19.13 -12.95
N GLY A 74 7.48 -18.85 -13.41
CA GLY A 74 7.73 -18.24 -14.71
C GLY A 74 7.59 -16.72 -14.73
N THR A 75 7.35 -16.07 -13.60
CA THR A 75 7.35 -14.60 -13.49
C THR A 75 8.58 -14.10 -12.74
N VAL A 76 8.92 -12.83 -12.97
CA VAL A 76 9.97 -12.09 -12.26
C VAL A 76 9.38 -10.78 -11.75
N GLN A 77 9.41 -10.56 -10.44
CA GLN A 77 8.95 -9.33 -9.80
C GLN A 77 7.56 -8.89 -10.29
N ALA A 78 6.61 -9.83 -10.42
CA ALA A 78 5.24 -9.51 -10.82
C ALA A 78 4.54 -8.57 -9.82
N GLY A 79 5.01 -8.53 -8.57
CA GLY A 79 4.47 -7.76 -7.47
C GLY A 79 3.73 -8.65 -6.47
N ALA A 80 3.45 -8.11 -5.28
CA ALA A 80 2.76 -8.84 -4.23
C ALA A 80 1.93 -7.93 -3.33
N LEU A 81 0.99 -8.56 -2.63
CA LEU A 81 0.19 -7.99 -1.56
C LEU A 81 0.51 -8.71 -0.25
N PHE A 82 0.48 -7.99 0.86
CA PHE A 82 0.72 -8.55 2.19
C PHE A 82 -0.37 -8.13 3.17
N ALA A 83 -0.83 -9.06 4.02
CA ALA A 83 -1.66 -8.78 5.19
C ALA A 83 -0.77 -8.75 6.45
N CYS A 84 -0.65 -7.60 7.08
CA CYS A 84 0.16 -7.41 8.27
C CYS A 84 -0.72 -7.25 9.51
N PRO A 85 -0.64 -8.15 10.51
CA PRO A 85 -1.37 -7.96 11.76
C PRO A 85 -0.89 -6.70 12.50
N ILE A 86 -1.83 -5.98 13.10
CA ILE A 86 -1.52 -4.79 13.91
C ILE A 86 -1.00 -5.25 15.28
N ASN A 87 0.33 -5.32 15.40
CA ASN A 87 1.04 -5.73 16.61
C ASN A 87 2.42 -5.03 16.65
N THR A 88 3.13 -5.15 17.77
CA THR A 88 4.47 -4.55 17.96
C THR A 88 5.61 -5.37 17.33
N ARG A 89 5.30 -6.41 16.55
CA ARG A 89 6.32 -7.23 15.85
C ARG A 89 6.61 -6.65 14.47
N TYR A 90 7.86 -6.27 14.27
CA TYR A 90 8.34 -5.57 13.07
C TYR A 90 9.30 -6.41 12.21
N THR A 91 9.64 -7.63 12.62
CA THR A 91 10.30 -8.68 11.81
C THR A 91 9.91 -10.07 12.31
N GLY A 92 9.99 -11.10 11.46
CA GLY A 92 9.83 -12.50 11.87
C GLY A 92 9.37 -13.42 10.73
N ASN A 93 9.36 -14.73 11.00
CA ASN A 93 8.94 -15.77 10.05
C ASN A 93 7.65 -16.50 10.49
N GLY A 94 6.85 -15.88 11.36
CA GLY A 94 5.65 -16.48 11.96
C GLY A 94 4.35 -15.77 11.57
N SER A 95 3.22 -16.26 12.10
CA SER A 95 1.88 -15.67 11.91
C SER A 95 1.73 -14.24 12.47
N GLU A 96 2.68 -13.81 13.30
CA GLU A 96 2.75 -12.43 13.81
C GLU A 96 3.39 -11.46 12.80
N TRP A 97 3.90 -11.97 11.67
CA TRP A 97 4.48 -11.21 10.55
C TRP A 97 3.48 -10.97 9.42
N CYS A 98 3.86 -10.13 8.46
CA CYS A 98 3.12 -9.89 7.22
C CYS A 98 3.05 -11.16 6.36
N GLU A 99 1.84 -11.64 6.10
CA GLU A 99 1.55 -12.80 5.26
C GLU A 99 1.29 -12.35 3.82
N GLN A 100 1.95 -12.96 2.84
CA GLN A 100 1.66 -12.68 1.43
C GLN A 100 0.25 -13.17 1.05
N ILE A 101 -0.55 -12.28 0.46
CA ILE A 101 -1.89 -12.59 -0.03
C ILE A 101 -1.78 -13.12 -1.45
N ARG A 102 -2.39 -14.28 -1.69
CA ARG A 102 -2.53 -14.87 -3.02
C ARG A 102 -3.91 -14.56 -3.57
N SER A 103 -4.04 -13.45 -4.30
CA SER A 103 -5.32 -12.94 -4.80
C SER A 103 -5.65 -13.33 -6.23
N GLU A 104 -4.66 -13.76 -7.02
CA GLU A 104 -4.86 -14.00 -8.47
C GLU A 104 -5.54 -15.35 -8.76
N TYR A 105 -5.30 -16.34 -7.90
CA TYR A 105 -5.81 -17.70 -8.08
C TYR A 105 -6.49 -18.19 -6.80
N GLU A 106 -7.58 -18.94 -6.99
CA GLU A 106 -8.38 -19.51 -5.91
C GLU A 106 -7.62 -20.62 -5.17
N ASP A 107 -6.88 -21.46 -5.90
CA ASP A 107 -6.02 -22.48 -5.32
C ASP A 107 -4.56 -22.04 -5.37
N ILE A 108 -3.92 -22.07 -4.20
CA ILE A 108 -2.49 -21.85 -3.97
C ILE A 108 -1.63 -22.71 -4.91
N SER A 109 -2.03 -23.96 -5.16
CA SER A 109 -1.24 -24.87 -6.01
C SER A 109 -1.11 -24.34 -7.44
N SER A 110 -2.03 -23.47 -7.88
CA SER A 110 -2.02 -22.90 -9.22
C SER A 110 -0.85 -21.96 -9.47
N TYR A 111 -0.32 -21.30 -8.44
CA TYR A 111 0.89 -20.47 -8.56
C TYR A 111 2.12 -21.30 -8.97
N SER A 112 2.12 -22.60 -8.63
CA SER A 112 3.21 -23.53 -8.99
C SER A 112 3.03 -24.22 -10.34
N LYS A 113 1.89 -24.02 -11.01
CA LYS A 113 1.59 -24.68 -12.27
C LYS A 113 2.02 -23.81 -13.45
N SER A 114 2.75 -24.41 -14.38
CA SER A 114 2.95 -23.85 -15.71
C SER A 114 1.72 -24.10 -16.59
N PRO A 115 1.52 -23.31 -17.66
CA PRO A 115 0.36 -23.43 -18.56
C PRO A 115 0.13 -24.84 -19.11
N ASP A 116 1.21 -25.58 -19.37
CA ASP A 116 1.20 -26.97 -19.85
C ASP A 116 0.69 -28.00 -18.83
N MET A 117 0.65 -27.64 -17.53
CA MET A 117 0.23 -28.53 -16.44
C MET A 117 -1.23 -28.33 -16.00
N THR A 118 -1.96 -27.38 -16.58
CA THR A 118 -3.34 -27.04 -16.22
C THR A 118 -4.36 -27.57 -17.22
N LEU A 119 -4.95 -28.74 -16.94
CA LEU A 119 -5.99 -29.37 -17.78
C LEU A 119 -7.34 -28.63 -17.84
N THR A 120 -7.52 -27.56 -17.06
CA THR A 120 -8.84 -26.95 -16.77
C THR A 120 -9.06 -25.56 -17.40
N GLY A 121 -8.15 -25.07 -18.25
CA GLY A 121 -8.34 -23.80 -18.99
C GLY A 121 -8.32 -22.50 -18.17
N ARG A 122 -8.34 -22.58 -16.83
CA ARG A 122 -7.91 -21.50 -15.92
C ARG A 122 -6.43 -21.70 -15.62
N GLU A 123 -5.59 -21.35 -16.58
CA GLU A 123 -4.14 -21.51 -16.49
C GLU A 123 -3.51 -20.33 -15.74
N ALA A 124 -2.47 -20.61 -14.97
CA ALA A 124 -1.64 -19.55 -14.41
C ALA A 124 -0.76 -18.95 -15.51
N HIS A 125 -1.33 -18.05 -16.33
CA HIS A 125 -0.62 -17.46 -17.45
C HIS A 125 0.46 -16.50 -16.92
N TYR A 126 1.73 -16.87 -17.10
CA TYR A 126 2.88 -16.10 -16.60
C TYR A 126 3.38 -15.06 -17.62
N LEU A 127 3.06 -15.23 -18.91
CA LEU A 127 3.54 -14.31 -19.95
C LEU A 127 2.93 -12.93 -19.77
N GLY A 128 3.78 -11.90 -19.89
CA GLY A 128 3.38 -10.50 -19.73
C GLY A 128 3.34 -10.01 -18.28
N LYS A 129 3.54 -10.89 -17.30
CA LYS A 129 3.46 -10.53 -15.88
C LYS A 129 4.77 -10.02 -15.26
N ASN A 130 5.88 -10.12 -15.98
CA ASN A 130 7.16 -9.65 -15.49
C ASN A 130 7.11 -8.13 -15.26
N GLY A 131 7.25 -7.70 -14.01
CA GLY A 131 7.14 -6.29 -13.66
C GLY A 131 5.76 -5.67 -13.88
N GLU A 132 4.68 -6.45 -13.80
CA GLU A 132 3.30 -5.96 -13.95
C GLU A 132 2.87 -4.96 -12.85
N LEU A 133 3.62 -4.92 -11.74
CA LEU A 133 3.39 -4.03 -10.59
C LEU A 133 2.13 -4.40 -9.78
N LEU A 134 1.88 -5.69 -9.57
CA LEU A 134 0.83 -6.14 -8.66
C LEU A 134 1.02 -5.53 -7.27
N GLY A 135 0.02 -4.83 -6.76
CA GLY A 135 0.10 -4.06 -5.52
C GLY A 135 0.50 -2.59 -5.69
N ALA A 136 0.58 -2.07 -6.93
CA ALA A 136 0.70 -0.64 -7.20
C ALA A 136 -0.56 0.17 -6.85
N SER A 137 -1.70 -0.52 -6.72
CA SER A 137 -2.98 0.03 -6.26
C SER A 137 -3.58 -0.99 -5.29
N LEU A 138 -4.16 -0.49 -4.19
CA LEU A 138 -4.79 -1.31 -3.18
C LEU A 138 -5.94 -0.54 -2.54
N ALA A 139 -7.08 -1.20 -2.41
CA ALA A 139 -8.25 -0.71 -1.69
C ALA A 139 -8.91 -1.87 -0.96
N SER A 140 -9.54 -1.58 0.18
CA SER A 140 -10.41 -2.49 0.91
C SER A 140 -11.76 -1.84 1.08
N GLN A 141 -12.82 -2.66 1.02
CA GLN A 141 -14.18 -2.29 1.44
C GLN A 141 -14.46 -2.80 2.85
#